data_AF-A0AAE0S8S8-F1
#
_entry.id   AF-A0AAE0S8S8-F1
#
_cell.length_a   1.000
_cell.length_b   1.000
_cell.length_c   1.000
_cell.angle_alpha   90.00
_cell.angle_beta   90.00
_cell.angle_gamma   90.00
#
_symmetry.space_group_name_H-M   'P 1'
#
loop_
_entity.id
_entity.type
_entity.pdbx_description
1 polymer ?
#
loop_
_entity_poly.entity_id
_entity_poly.type
_entity_poly.pdbx_seq_one_letter_code
_entity_poly.pdbx_strand_id
1 'polypeptide(L)'
;MNTVMSKSGVSILLLITLKYIFAKDDLIQCVRNLYDPCGVNGTWMNDLGSLIDLSCGDGTLHGKYRIPTDRGEDIYEISGKYIVTSEDGEDRIVAFIVPWNNASSGGYSKSFTSYTGIYYSSKNLISTHWILTAYKEWGNRWATNLLGHNDFYRV
;
A
#
# COMPACT_ATOMS: atom_id res chain seq x y z
N MET A 1 34.66 9.14 23.13
CA MET A 1 33.42 9.93 22.95
C MET A 1 32.87 9.57 21.58
N ASN A 2 31.86 8.70 21.53
CA ASN A 2 31.16 8.37 20.29
C ASN A 2 30.07 9.42 20.08
N THR A 3 30.30 10.35 19.16
CA THR A 3 29.29 11.32 18.76
C THR A 3 28.23 10.58 17.95
N VAL A 4 27.11 10.28 18.60
CA VAL A 4 25.89 9.84 17.91
C VAL A 4 25.42 11.03 17.07
N MET A 5 25.69 11.02 15.77
CA MET A 5 25.05 11.95 14.84
C MET A 5 23.55 11.67 14.88
N SER A 6 22.76 12.70 15.19
CA SER A 6 21.31 12.62 15.13
C SER A 6 20.88 12.23 13.71
N LYS A 7 19.78 11.47 13.59
CA LYS A 7 19.19 11.10 12.29
C LYS A 7 18.97 12.30 11.34
N SER A 8 18.79 13.50 11.89
CA SER A 8 18.68 14.75 11.13
C SER A 8 20.00 15.22 10.48
N GLY A 9 21.16 14.98 11.10
CA GLY A 9 22.46 15.37 10.56
C GLY A 9 22.93 14.50 9.39
N VAL A 10 22.58 13.21 9.42
CA VAL A 10 22.85 12.26 8.33
C VAL A 10 22.07 12.63 7.07
N SER A 11 20.83 13.10 7.22
CA SER A 11 19.96 13.47 6.10
C SER A 11 20.48 14.70 5.34
N ILE A 12 21.01 15.71 6.05
CA ILE A 12 21.54 16.94 5.43
C ILE A 12 22.85 16.66 4.67
N LEU A 13 23.77 15.88 5.25
CA LEU A 13 25.04 15.56 4.61
C LEU A 13 24.84 14.69 3.35
N LEU A 14 23.87 13.78 3.37
CA LEU A 14 23.47 12.96 2.23
C LEU A 14 22.87 13.83 1.11
N LEU A 15 21.96 14.76 1.46
CA LEU A 15 21.36 15.71 0.51
C LEU A 15 22.38 16.63 -0.17
N ILE A 16 23.41 17.08 0.57
CA ILE A 16 24.50 17.89 0.02
C ILE A 16 25.32 17.04 -0.96
N THR A 17 25.69 15.82 -0.58
CA THR A 17 26.49 14.92 -1.43
C THR A 17 25.76 14.55 -2.72
N LEU A 18 24.47 14.23 -2.64
CA LEU A 18 23.65 13.88 -3.81
C LEU A 18 23.54 15.03 -4.82
N LYS A 19 23.49 16.30 -4.37
CA LYS A 19 23.44 17.49 -5.23
C LYS A 19 24.65 17.66 -6.15
N TYR A 20 25.81 17.12 -5.77
CA TYR A 20 27.03 17.17 -6.57
C TYR A 20 27.19 15.98 -7.52
N ILE A 21 26.31 14.98 -7.44
CA ILE A 21 26.41 13.72 -8.19
C ILE A 21 25.31 13.59 -9.26
N PHE A 22 24.12 14.15 -9.02
CA PHE A 22 22.95 13.95 -9.86
C PHE A 22 22.47 15.23 -10.55
N ALA A 23 21.90 15.10 -11.75
CA ALA A 23 21.14 16.19 -12.37
C ALA A 23 19.93 16.54 -11.49
N LYS A 24 19.39 17.77 -11.64
CA LYS A 24 18.35 18.29 -10.75
C LYS A 24 17.10 17.39 -10.69
N ASP A 25 16.70 16.80 -11.82
CA ASP A 25 15.52 15.94 -11.89
C ASP A 25 15.79 14.55 -11.28
N ASP A 26 16.96 13.99 -11.54
CA ASP A 26 17.46 12.76 -10.89
C ASP A 26 17.54 12.91 -9.37
N LEU A 27 17.92 14.10 -8.89
CA LEU A 27 17.97 14.41 -7.47
C LEU A 27 16.59 14.42 -6.82
N ILE A 28 15.60 15.00 -7.49
CA ILE A 28 14.21 15.03 -7.01
C ILE A 28 13.66 13.61 -6.92
N GLN A 29 13.93 12.79 -7.94
CA GLN A 29 13.50 11.39 -7.97
C GLN A 29 14.21 10.56 -6.90
N CYS A 30 15.52 10.75 -6.70
CA CYS A 30 16.29 10.11 -5.65
C CYS A 30 15.74 10.46 -4.26
N VAL A 31 15.45 11.74 -4.00
CA VAL A 31 14.88 12.18 -2.71
C VAL A 31 13.46 11.62 -2.52
N ARG A 32 12.61 11.57 -3.55
CA ARG A 32 11.29 10.92 -3.46
C ARG A 32 11.42 9.45 -3.08
N ASN A 33 12.30 8.70 -3.76
CA ASN A 33 12.51 7.29 -3.47
C ASN A 33 13.10 7.02 -2.07
N LEU A 34 13.80 8.00 -1.48
CA LEU A 34 14.29 7.91 -0.10
C LEU A 34 13.18 8.06 0.96
N TYR A 35 12.07 8.75 0.64
CA TYR A 35 10.94 8.98 1.56
C TYR A 35 9.72 8.10 1.27
N ASP A 36 9.53 7.69 0.02
CA ASP A 36 8.47 6.80 -0.44
C ASP A 36 9.00 5.83 -1.51
N PRO A 37 9.70 4.76 -1.11
CA PRO A 37 10.39 3.87 -2.05
C PRO A 37 9.44 3.11 -2.98
N CYS A 38 8.14 3.05 -2.66
CA CYS A 38 7.12 2.42 -3.49
C CYS A 38 6.13 3.41 -4.13
N GLY A 39 6.14 4.69 -3.75
CA GLY A 39 5.17 5.68 -4.25
C GLY A 39 3.74 5.55 -3.69
N VAL A 40 3.46 4.52 -2.88
CA VAL A 40 2.11 4.23 -2.36
C VAL A 40 1.93 4.54 -0.88
N ASN A 41 2.94 5.08 -0.19
CA ASN A 41 2.79 5.46 1.22
C ASN A 41 1.67 6.50 1.39
N GLY A 42 0.77 6.28 2.34
CA GLY A 42 -0.30 7.22 2.70
C GLY A 42 -1.70 6.61 2.70
N THR A 43 -2.70 7.48 2.80
CA THR A 43 -4.12 7.10 2.85
C THR A 43 -4.76 7.18 1.47
N TRP A 44 -5.54 6.15 1.13
CA TRP A 44 -6.26 6.03 -0.12
C TRP A 44 -7.71 5.65 0.13
N MET A 45 -8.62 6.12 -0.71
CA MET A 45 -10.05 5.85 -0.64
C MET A 45 -10.52 5.20 -1.94
N ASN A 46 -11.33 4.14 -1.85
CA ASN A 46 -11.99 3.58 -3.02
C ASN A 46 -13.37 4.16 -3.28
N ASP A 47 -13.96 3.77 -4.41
CA ASP A 47 -15.31 4.20 -4.84
C ASP A 47 -16.43 3.78 -3.87
N LEU A 48 -16.15 2.85 -2.95
CA LEU A 48 -17.09 2.39 -1.93
C LEU A 48 -16.93 3.18 -0.60
N GLY A 49 -16.04 4.17 -0.55
CA GLY A 49 -15.76 4.97 0.65
C GLY A 49 -14.92 4.24 1.70
N SER A 50 -14.37 3.07 1.39
CA SER A 50 -13.41 2.38 2.27
C SER A 50 -12.03 3.02 2.14
N LEU A 51 -11.30 3.07 3.25
CA LEU A 51 -9.98 3.67 3.32
C LEU A 51 -8.91 2.60 3.47
N ILE A 52 -7.73 2.80 2.88
CA ILE A 52 -6.53 2.03 3.16
C ILE A 52 -5.40 2.98 3.54
N ASP A 53 -4.70 2.67 4.63
CA ASP A 53 -3.43 3.32 4.98
C ASP A 53 -2.31 2.37 4.63
N LEU A 54 -1.45 2.76 3.69
CA LEU A 54 -0.36 1.94 3.22
C LEU A 54 0.98 2.50 3.69
N SER A 55 1.87 1.58 4.07
CA SER A 55 3.28 1.82 4.27
C SER A 55 4.10 0.76 3.54
N CYS A 56 5.26 1.14 3.03
CA CYS A 56 6.11 0.25 2.28
C CYS A 56 7.60 0.48 2.57
N GLY A 57 8.36 -0.56 2.30
CA GLY A 57 9.82 -0.59 2.37
C GLY A 57 10.31 -1.98 1.95
N ASP A 58 11.51 -2.09 1.40
CA ASP A 58 12.16 -3.37 1.12
C ASP A 58 11.30 -4.36 0.30
N GLY A 59 10.52 -3.83 -0.66
CA GLY A 59 9.62 -4.62 -1.51
C GLY A 59 8.37 -5.16 -0.79
N THR A 60 8.14 -4.82 0.48
CA THR A 60 6.93 -5.16 1.22
C THR A 60 5.96 -3.98 1.29
N LEU A 61 4.70 -4.34 1.47
CA LEU A 61 3.61 -3.42 1.71
C LEU A 61 2.86 -3.89 2.96
N HIS A 62 2.64 -2.96 3.89
CA HIS A 62 1.92 -3.15 5.13
C HIS A 62 0.87 -2.05 5.25
N GLY A 63 -0.12 -2.23 6.12
CA GLY A 63 -1.12 -1.19 6.25
C GLY A 63 -2.36 -1.60 7.00
N LYS A 64 -3.38 -0.78 6.89
CA LYS A 64 -4.70 -1.01 7.49
C LYS A 64 -5.78 -0.74 6.46
N TYR A 65 -6.73 -1.66 6.36
CA TYR A 65 -7.98 -1.48 5.64
C TYR A 65 -9.03 -1.03 6.65
N ARG A 66 -9.73 0.06 6.35
CA ARG A 66 -10.65 0.74 7.25
C ARG A 66 -12.01 0.88 6.59
N ILE A 67 -13.01 0.33 7.25
CA ILE A 67 -14.41 0.39 6.81
C ILE A 67 -15.16 1.28 7.81
N PRO A 68 -15.69 2.43 7.37
CA PRO A 68 -16.60 3.23 8.18
C PRO A 68 -17.86 2.42 8.50
N THR A 69 -18.27 2.42 9.77
CA THR A 69 -19.51 1.80 10.26
C THR A 69 -20.31 2.81 11.08
N ASP A 70 -21.57 2.48 11.37
CA ASP A 70 -22.43 3.26 12.28
C ASP A 70 -21.90 3.28 13.73
N ARG A 71 -21.04 2.32 14.09
CA ARG A 71 -20.46 2.15 15.43
C ARG A 71 -19.00 2.61 15.53
N GLY A 72 -18.46 3.23 14.49
CA GLY A 72 -17.05 3.65 14.42
C GLY A 72 -16.38 3.11 13.15
N GLU A 73 -15.24 2.45 13.30
CA GLU A 73 -14.44 1.96 12.17
C GLU A 73 -13.99 0.52 12.43
N ASP A 74 -14.21 -0.35 11.45
CA ASP A 74 -13.62 -1.69 11.45
C ASP A 74 -12.27 -1.65 10.73
N ILE A 75 -11.24 -2.19 11.38
CA ILE A 75 -9.84 -2.09 10.94
C ILE A 75 -9.26 -3.49 10.74
N TYR A 76 -8.72 -3.74 9.55
CA TYR A 76 -8.11 -5.01 9.15
C TYR A 76 -6.67 -4.79 8.72
N GLU A 77 -5.75 -5.67 9.11
CA GLU A 77 -4.33 -5.51 8.78
C GLU A 77 -4.07 -5.90 7.32
N ILE A 78 -3.27 -5.10 6.61
CA ILE A 78 -2.85 -5.36 5.23
C ILE A 78 -1.43 -5.92 5.24
N SER A 79 -1.20 -6.94 4.42
CA SER A 79 0.15 -7.41 4.09
C SER A 79 0.28 -7.69 2.59
N GLY A 80 1.43 -7.35 2.02
CA GLY A 80 1.62 -7.41 0.58
C GLY A 80 3.05 -7.20 0.12
N LYS A 81 3.18 -7.06 -1.20
CA LYS A 81 4.42 -6.84 -1.93
C LYS A 81 4.19 -5.80 -3.02
N TYR A 82 5.27 -5.15 -3.44
CA TYR A 82 5.29 -4.33 -4.63
C TYR A 82 6.54 -4.62 -5.47
N ILE A 83 6.44 -4.35 -6.77
CA ILE A 83 7.54 -4.49 -7.73
C ILE A 83 7.68 -3.18 -8.51
N VAL A 84 8.90 -2.68 -8.64
CA VAL A 84 9.25 -1.51 -9.46
C VAL A 84 9.33 -1.93 -10.92
N THR A 85 8.63 -1.23 -11.83
CA THR A 85 8.46 -1.65 -13.23
C THR A 85 9.57 -1.21 -14.20
N SER A 86 10.65 -0.57 -13.72
CA SER A 86 11.90 -0.16 -14.41
C SER A 86 12.04 1.31 -14.90
N GLU A 87 13.31 1.66 -15.17
CA GLU A 87 14.05 2.94 -15.38
C GLU A 87 13.49 4.24 -14.82
N ASP A 88 12.31 4.68 -15.22
CA ASP A 88 11.71 5.92 -14.70
C ASP A 88 11.14 5.71 -13.30
N GLY A 89 10.86 4.43 -12.97
CA GLY A 89 10.60 3.98 -11.61
C GLY A 89 9.42 4.71 -10.99
N GLU A 90 8.38 5.02 -11.76
CA GLU A 90 7.22 5.75 -11.25
C GLU A 90 6.04 4.80 -10.92
N ASP A 91 5.71 3.88 -11.82
CA ASP A 91 4.61 2.92 -11.61
C ASP A 91 5.08 1.70 -10.81
N ARG A 92 4.15 1.06 -10.08
CA ARG A 92 4.41 -0.18 -9.34
C ARG A 92 3.36 -1.23 -9.62
N ILE A 93 3.79 -2.47 -9.78
CA ILE A 93 2.87 -3.60 -9.57
C ILE A 93 2.70 -3.74 -8.06
N VAL A 94 1.47 -3.80 -7.59
CA VAL A 94 1.14 -3.97 -6.16
C VAL A 94 0.26 -5.19 -5.98
N ALA A 95 0.50 -5.94 -4.92
CA ALA A 95 -0.36 -7.04 -4.50
C ALA A 95 -0.43 -7.09 -2.98
N PHE A 96 -1.63 -7.16 -2.43
CA PHE A 96 -1.84 -7.20 -0.98
C PHE A 96 -3.07 -8.00 -0.61
N ILE A 97 -3.13 -8.41 0.66
CA ILE A 97 -4.17 -9.28 1.19
C ILE A 97 -4.77 -8.64 2.44
N VAL A 98 -6.08 -8.76 2.56
CA VAL A 98 -6.86 -8.37 3.76
C VAL A 98 -7.53 -9.62 4.33
N PRO A 99 -7.14 -10.08 5.53
CA PRO A 99 -7.92 -11.05 6.31
C PRO A 99 -9.11 -10.36 6.96
N TRP A 100 -10.31 -10.87 6.76
CA TRP A 100 -11.52 -10.29 7.36
C TRP A 100 -11.85 -10.97 8.70
N ASN A 101 -10.96 -10.81 9.69
CA ASN A 101 -11.00 -11.57 10.94
C ASN A 101 -11.02 -10.75 12.24
N ASN A 102 -10.91 -9.43 12.17
CA ASN A 102 -10.62 -8.58 13.32
C ASN A 102 -11.50 -7.31 13.37
N ALA A 103 -12.76 -7.41 12.91
CA ALA A 103 -13.70 -6.31 13.01
C ALA A 103 -13.99 -5.97 14.48
N SER A 104 -13.92 -4.69 14.84
CA SER A 104 -14.29 -4.20 16.18
C SER A 104 -15.78 -4.38 16.45
N SER A 105 -16.59 -4.43 15.40
CA SER A 105 -18.01 -4.78 15.43
C SER A 105 -18.30 -6.26 15.71
N GLY A 106 -17.28 -7.12 15.82
CA GLY A 106 -17.43 -8.57 16.00
C GLY A 106 -17.62 -9.37 14.71
N GLY A 107 -17.50 -8.71 13.56
CA GLY A 107 -17.51 -9.34 12.23
C GLY A 107 -16.29 -10.24 11.98
N TYR A 108 -16.50 -11.55 12.01
CA TYR A 108 -15.55 -12.56 11.53
C TYR A 108 -16.16 -13.29 10.34
N SER A 109 -15.80 -12.91 9.12
CA SER A 109 -16.43 -13.44 7.90
C SER A 109 -15.77 -14.70 7.34
N LYS A 110 -14.73 -15.23 8.01
CA LYS A 110 -13.95 -16.40 7.55
C LYS A 110 -13.52 -16.26 6.09
N SER A 111 -13.02 -15.08 5.72
CA SER A 111 -12.65 -14.75 4.35
C SER A 111 -11.36 -13.97 4.27
N PHE A 112 -10.76 -14.01 3.08
CA PHE A 112 -9.65 -13.17 2.67
C PHE A 112 -10.02 -12.48 1.38
N THR A 113 -9.56 -11.24 1.18
CA THR A 113 -9.51 -10.63 -0.14
C THR A 113 -8.07 -10.40 -0.55
N SER A 114 -7.68 -10.93 -1.71
CA SER A 114 -6.44 -10.55 -2.37
C SER A 114 -6.73 -9.46 -3.39
N TYR A 115 -5.88 -8.44 -3.42
CA TYR A 115 -5.86 -7.37 -4.40
C TYR A 115 -4.58 -7.49 -5.22
N THR A 116 -4.68 -7.33 -6.53
CA THR A 116 -3.53 -7.24 -7.43
C THR A 116 -3.78 -6.16 -8.45
N GLY A 117 -2.77 -5.37 -8.76
CA GLY A 117 -2.96 -4.21 -9.62
C GLY A 117 -1.71 -3.40 -9.86
N ILE A 118 -1.93 -2.18 -10.34
CA ILE A 118 -0.89 -1.24 -10.70
C ILE A 118 -1.17 0.08 -9.99
N TYR A 119 -0.15 0.60 -9.32
CA TYR A 119 -0.07 2.01 -8.98
C TYR A 119 0.44 2.80 -10.18
N TYR A 120 -0.38 3.73 -10.66
CA TYR A 120 -0.06 4.67 -11.73
C TYR A 120 0.32 6.02 -11.13
N SER A 121 1.62 6.34 -11.10
CA SER A 121 2.16 7.57 -10.50
C SER A 121 1.59 8.82 -11.16
N SER A 122 1.59 8.84 -12.50
CA SER A 122 1.07 9.97 -13.29
C SER A 122 -0.40 10.30 -13.04
N LYS A 123 -1.18 9.32 -12.54
CA LYS A 123 -2.60 9.47 -12.21
C LYS A 123 -2.86 9.55 -10.71
N ASN A 124 -1.85 9.31 -9.88
CA ASN A 124 -1.98 9.14 -8.44
C ASN A 124 -3.14 8.20 -8.09
N LEU A 125 -3.12 7.00 -8.69
CA LEU A 125 -4.20 6.03 -8.67
C LEU A 125 -3.63 4.62 -8.45
N ILE A 126 -4.21 3.87 -7.51
CA ILE A 126 -3.98 2.43 -7.38
C ILE A 126 -5.19 1.71 -7.98
N SER A 127 -4.99 1.05 -9.13
CA SER A 127 -6.04 0.34 -9.85
C SER A 127 -5.87 -1.17 -9.66
N THR A 128 -6.86 -1.83 -9.08
CA THR A 128 -6.76 -3.24 -8.66
C THR A 128 -7.95 -4.07 -9.09
N HIS A 129 -7.68 -5.33 -9.42
CA HIS A 129 -8.68 -6.38 -9.34
C HIS A 129 -8.55 -7.11 -8.02
N TRP A 130 -9.65 -7.66 -7.53
CA TRP A 130 -9.66 -8.41 -6.29
C TRP A 130 -10.40 -9.73 -6.40
N ILE A 131 -9.98 -10.67 -5.56
CA ILE A 131 -10.65 -11.95 -5.34
C ILE A 131 -10.94 -12.07 -3.85
N LEU A 132 -12.22 -12.10 -3.48
CA LEU A 132 -12.67 -12.42 -2.13
C LEU A 132 -12.97 -13.91 -2.07
N THR A 133 -12.20 -14.64 -1.27
CA THR A 133 -12.45 -16.05 -0.99
C THR A 133 -13.06 -16.16 0.40
N ALA A 134 -14.31 -16.63 0.47
CA ALA A 134 -15.00 -16.92 1.72
C ALA A 134 -15.09 -18.43 1.95
N TYR A 135 -14.93 -18.86 3.20
CA TYR A 135 -15.15 -20.25 3.57
C TYR A 135 -16.58 -20.68 3.20
N LYS A 136 -16.67 -21.82 2.51
CA LYS A 136 -17.91 -22.56 2.27
C LYS A 136 -17.63 -24.04 2.50
N GLU A 137 -18.66 -24.78 2.88
CA GLU A 137 -18.58 -26.24 2.96
C GLU A 137 -18.28 -26.86 1.59
N TRP A 138 -17.76 -28.09 1.60
CA TRP A 138 -17.26 -28.78 0.39
C TRP A 138 -18.26 -28.83 -0.77
N GLY A 139 -19.56 -29.03 -0.47
CA GLY A 139 -20.62 -29.05 -1.47
C GLY A 139 -20.84 -27.70 -2.18
N ASN A 140 -20.48 -26.60 -1.51
CA ASN A 140 -20.65 -25.23 -1.99
C ASN A 140 -19.33 -24.57 -2.38
N ARG A 141 -18.23 -25.33 -2.49
CA ARG A 141 -16.89 -24.80 -2.79
C ARG A 141 -16.81 -24.00 -4.10
N TRP A 142 -17.72 -24.28 -5.04
CA TRP A 142 -17.84 -23.58 -6.32
C TRP A 142 -18.21 -22.10 -6.18
N ALA A 143 -18.87 -21.71 -5.08
CA ALA A 143 -19.33 -20.35 -4.80
C ALA A 143 -18.47 -19.62 -3.77
N THR A 144 -17.19 -20.01 -3.63
CA THR A 144 -16.27 -19.45 -2.62
C THR A 144 -15.67 -18.11 -3.03
N ASN A 145 -15.55 -17.86 -4.34
CA ASN A 145 -14.85 -16.69 -4.86
C ASN A 145 -15.83 -15.66 -5.44
N LEU A 146 -15.68 -14.43 -4.98
CA LEU A 146 -16.20 -13.24 -5.66
C LEU A 146 -15.03 -12.51 -6.30
N LEU A 147 -15.26 -11.91 -7.46
CA LEU A 147 -14.27 -11.10 -8.17
C LEU A 147 -14.81 -9.69 -8.34
N GLY A 148 -13.90 -8.72 -8.35
CA GLY A 148 -14.26 -7.35 -8.66
C GLY A 148 -13.05 -6.49 -8.95
N HIS A 149 -13.32 -5.20 -8.99
CA HIS A 149 -12.37 -4.14 -9.29
C HIS A 149 -12.51 -3.04 -8.25
N ASN A 150 -11.39 -2.41 -7.88
CA ASN A 150 -11.39 -1.18 -7.11
C ASN A 150 -10.26 -0.27 -7.59
N ASP A 151 -10.63 0.98 -7.82
CA ASP A 151 -9.72 2.10 -7.92
C ASP A 151 -9.63 2.80 -6.57
N PHE A 152 -8.40 3.10 -6.14
CA PHE A 152 -8.13 3.84 -4.91
C PHE A 152 -7.43 5.16 -5.24
N TYR A 153 -7.98 6.25 -4.72
CA TYR A 153 -7.50 7.61 -4.90
C TYR A 153 -6.93 8.15 -3.60
N ARG A 154 -5.86 8.94 -3.69
CA ARG A 154 -5.24 9.55 -2.50
C ARG A 154 -6.18 10.55 -1.84
N VAL A 155 -6.20 10.57 -0.50
CA VAL A 155 -6.93 11.54 0.33
C VAL A 155 -6.03 12.72 0.69
#